data_AF-A0A1R1LJU7-F1
#
_entry.id   AF-A0A1R1LJU7-F1
#
_cell.length_a   1.000
_cell.length_b   1.000
_cell.length_c   1.000
_cell.angle_alpha   90.00
_cell.angle_beta   90.00
_cell.angle_gamma   90.00
#
_symmetry.space_group_name_H-M   'P 1'
#
loop_
_entity.id
_entity.type
_entity.pdbx_description
1 polymer ?
#
loop_
_entity_poly.entity_id
_entity_poly.type
_entity_poly.pdbx_seq_one_letter_code
_entity_poly.pdbx_strand_id
1 'polypeptide(L)'
;MKALFDLSFTRFISPAIVKIVYVLIMVALAIFFLAFLIAGFASRNPVAGLFALIFGAVIVLLYLVLARVGLEALLATIRTAENTTEIVAMMRQGAQPPTAGRGFGSAGPTPPYPGQAPGAPTGTYPTQPWGTGEHDAGGSSSWGDPHRP
;
A
#
# COMPACT_ATOMS: atom_id res chain seq x y z
N MET A 1 -28.39 -7.37 -25.35
CA MET A 1 -27.22 -8.27 -25.29
C MET A 1 -26.05 -7.67 -26.10
N LYS A 2 -25.50 -6.52 -25.67
CA LYS A 2 -24.35 -5.86 -26.35
C LYS A 2 -23.27 -5.31 -25.38
N ALA A 3 -23.57 -5.24 -24.08
CA ALA A 3 -22.66 -4.68 -23.07
C ALA A 3 -21.57 -5.65 -22.58
N LEU A 4 -21.58 -6.92 -23.02
CA LEU A 4 -20.59 -7.93 -22.62
C LEU A 4 -19.36 -7.99 -23.54
N PHE A 5 -19.39 -7.27 -24.67
CA PHE A 5 -18.27 -7.15 -25.62
C PHE A 5 -17.79 -5.69 -25.75
N ASP A 6 -17.98 -4.88 -24.71
CA ASP A 6 -17.42 -3.53 -24.69
C ASP A 6 -15.93 -3.61 -24.29
N LEU A 7 -15.07 -3.89 -25.28
CA LEU A 7 -13.61 -3.80 -25.20
C LEU A 7 -13.12 -2.34 -25.21
N SER A 8 -13.95 -1.42 -24.71
CA SER A 8 -13.57 -0.06 -24.39
C SER A 8 -12.61 -0.10 -23.20
N PHE A 9 -11.32 -0.20 -23.50
CA PHE A 9 -10.19 0.04 -22.58
C PHE A 9 -10.12 1.49 -22.07
N THR A 10 -11.26 2.19 -22.04
CA THR A 10 -11.38 3.60 -21.66
C THR A 10 -11.73 3.76 -20.18
N ARG A 11 -12.12 2.68 -19.50
CA ARG A 11 -12.37 2.69 -18.05
C ARG A 11 -11.56 1.59 -17.37
N PHE A 12 -10.59 2.00 -16.55
CA PHE A 12 -9.82 1.11 -15.69
C PHE A 12 -10.76 0.11 -14.99
N ILE A 13 -10.50 -1.18 -15.19
CA ILE A 13 -11.16 -2.27 -14.48
C ILE A 13 -10.95 -1.99 -13.00
N SER A 14 -12.02 -1.59 -12.31
CA SER A 14 -11.98 -1.31 -10.88
C SER A 14 -11.40 -2.51 -10.12
N PRO A 15 -10.64 -2.29 -9.02
CA PRO A 15 -10.15 -3.36 -8.16
C PRO A 15 -11.22 -4.38 -7.73
N ALA A 16 -12.48 -3.94 -7.65
CA ALA A 16 -13.62 -4.77 -7.27
C ALA A 16 -13.96 -5.87 -8.30
N ILE A 17 -13.80 -5.57 -9.59
CA ILE A 17 -14.17 -6.49 -10.69
C ILE A 17 -13.17 -7.65 -10.77
N VAL A 18 -11.90 -7.41 -10.45
CA VAL A 18 -10.82 -8.42 -10.45
C VAL A 18 -11.18 -9.63 -9.57
N LYS A 19 -11.79 -9.41 -8.41
CA LYS A 19 -12.23 -10.49 -7.50
C LYS A 19 -13.33 -11.36 -8.13
N ILE A 20 -14.29 -10.73 -8.81
CA ILE A 20 -15.38 -11.43 -9.48
C ILE A 20 -14.82 -12.29 -10.62
N VAL A 21 -13.90 -11.74 -11.40
CA VAL A 21 -13.22 -12.47 -12.48
C VAL A 21 -12.47 -13.69 -11.94
N TYR A 22 -11.78 -13.58 -10.80
CA TYR A 22 -11.13 -14.74 -10.17
C TYR A 22 -12.12 -15.87 -9.87
N VAL A 23 -13.25 -15.54 -9.23
CA VAL A 23 -14.27 -16.53 -8.87
C VAL A 23 -14.85 -17.17 -10.14
N LEU A 24 -15.11 -16.39 -11.18
CA LEU A 24 -15.60 -16.92 -12.46
C LEU A 24 -14.60 -17.86 -13.12
N ILE A 25 -13.31 -17.52 -13.14
CA ILE A 25 -12.25 -18.40 -13.67
C ILE A 25 -12.18 -19.69 -12.85
N MET A 26 -12.24 -19.60 -11.52
CA MET A 26 -12.17 -20.77 -10.64
C MET A 26 -13.33 -21.73 -10.88
N VAL A 27 -14.56 -21.22 -10.97
CA VAL A 27 -15.75 -22.02 -11.28
C VAL A 27 -15.66 -22.60 -12.69
N ALA A 28 -15.25 -21.82 -13.68
CA ALA A 28 -15.10 -22.29 -15.06
C ALA A 28 -14.07 -23.42 -15.17
N LEU A 29 -12.92 -23.31 -14.50
CA LEU A 29 -11.91 -24.36 -14.45
C LEU A 29 -12.39 -25.62 -13.74
N ALA A 30 -13.17 -25.48 -12.67
CA ALA A 30 -13.76 -26.62 -11.98
C ALA A 30 -14.75 -27.38 -12.87
N ILE A 31 -15.63 -26.66 -13.58
CA ILE A 31 -16.57 -27.25 -14.54
C ILE A 31 -15.82 -27.91 -15.69
N PHE A 32 -14.81 -27.22 -16.26
CA PHE A 32 -13.98 -27.75 -17.32
C PHE A 32 -13.27 -29.04 -16.89
N PHE A 33 -12.68 -29.06 -15.69
CA PHE A 33 -12.03 -30.24 -15.14
C PHE A 33 -13.00 -31.42 -15.02
N LEU A 34 -14.21 -31.18 -14.50
CA LEU A 34 -15.22 -32.22 -14.35
C LEU A 34 -15.65 -32.78 -15.72
N ALA A 35 -15.91 -31.91 -16.69
CA ALA A 35 -16.25 -32.33 -18.06
C ALA A 35 -15.11 -33.14 -18.72
N PHE A 36 -13.87 -32.67 -18.56
CA PHE A 36 -12.68 -33.36 -19.07
C PHE A 36 -12.49 -34.74 -18.43
N LEU A 37 -12.71 -34.83 -17.11
CA LEU A 37 -12.63 -36.09 -16.37
C LEU A 37 -13.68 -37.09 -16.85
N ILE A 38 -14.94 -36.65 -16.98
CA ILE A 38 -16.04 -37.47 -17.51
C ILE A 38 -15.72 -37.96 -18.92
N ALA A 39 -15.22 -37.09 -19.80
CA ALA A 39 -14.83 -37.46 -21.17
C ALA A 39 -13.69 -38.50 -21.18
N GLY A 40 -12.72 -38.37 -20.28
CA GLY A 40 -11.62 -39.33 -20.12
C GLY A 40 -12.13 -40.74 -19.77
N PHE A 41 -13.04 -40.85 -18.80
CA PHE A 41 -13.62 -42.14 -18.42
C PHE A 41 -14.67 -42.68 -19.41
N ALA A 42 -15.34 -41.81 -20.17
CA ALA A 42 -16.31 -42.21 -21.20
C ALA A 42 -15.65 -42.91 -22.41
N SER A 43 -14.34 -42.75 -22.59
CA SER A 43 -13.59 -43.28 -23.74
C SER A 43 -13.43 -44.82 -23.78
N ARG A 44 -13.97 -45.56 -22.78
CA ARG A 44 -13.75 -47.01 -22.56
C ARG A 44 -12.27 -47.44 -22.41
N ASN A 45 -11.34 -46.48 -22.36
CA ASN A 45 -9.93 -46.73 -22.13
C ASN A 45 -9.54 -46.30 -20.70
N PRO A 46 -9.19 -47.24 -19.80
CA PRO A 46 -8.86 -46.91 -18.42
C PRO A 46 -7.61 -46.02 -18.30
N VAL A 47 -6.68 -46.13 -19.25
CA VAL A 47 -5.48 -45.29 -19.30
C VAL A 47 -5.86 -43.83 -19.54
N ALA A 48 -6.82 -43.56 -20.45
CA ALA A 48 -7.27 -42.20 -20.74
C ALA A 48 -7.94 -41.53 -19.52
N GLY A 49 -8.74 -42.27 -18.75
CA GLY A 49 -9.32 -41.77 -17.50
C GLY A 49 -8.26 -41.41 -16.45
N LEU A 50 -7.24 -42.24 -16.31
CA LEU A 50 -6.12 -41.98 -15.39
C LEU A 50 -5.28 -40.77 -15.82
N PHE A 51 -5.00 -40.64 -17.12
CA PHE A 51 -4.34 -39.47 -17.68
C PHE A 51 -5.16 -38.19 -17.43
N ALA A 52 -6.48 -38.25 -17.64
CA ALA A 52 -7.37 -37.10 -17.40
C ALA A 52 -7.38 -36.69 -15.92
N LEU A 53 -7.32 -37.64 -14.99
CA LEU A 53 -7.27 -37.37 -13.55
C LEU A 53 -5.95 -36.69 -13.16
N ILE A 54 -4.81 -37.28 -13.53
CA ILE A 54 -3.49 -36.80 -13.09
C ILE A 54 -3.13 -35.50 -13.81
N PHE A 55 -3.10 -35.53 -15.13
CA PHE A 55 -2.68 -34.36 -15.91
C PHE A 55 -3.75 -33.26 -15.89
N GLY A 56 -5.04 -33.61 -15.91
CA GLY A 56 -6.10 -32.62 -15.78
C GLY A 56 -6.02 -31.86 -14.46
N ALA A 57 -5.79 -32.56 -13.34
CA ALA A 57 -5.66 -31.91 -12.04
C ALA A 57 -4.44 -30.98 -11.98
N VAL A 58 -3.29 -31.43 -12.48
CA VAL A 58 -2.06 -30.61 -12.54
C VAL A 58 -2.25 -29.38 -13.41
N ILE A 59 -2.86 -29.53 -14.59
CA ILE A 59 -3.13 -28.43 -15.52
C ILE A 59 -4.08 -27.41 -14.88
N VAL A 60 -5.17 -27.86 -14.26
CA VAL A 60 -6.14 -26.98 -13.60
C VAL A 60 -5.50 -26.22 -12.44
N LEU A 61 -4.69 -26.90 -11.63
CA LEU A 61 -3.96 -26.26 -10.55
C LEU A 61 -2.98 -25.20 -11.08
N LEU A 62 -2.24 -25.52 -12.14
CA LEU A 62 -1.34 -24.58 -12.81
C LEU A 62 -2.10 -23.34 -13.31
N TYR A 63 -3.24 -23.52 -13.98
CA TYR A 63 -4.06 -22.41 -14.44
C TYR A 63 -4.62 -21.57 -13.28
N LEU A 64 -5.00 -22.18 -12.15
CA LEU A 64 -5.43 -21.45 -10.96
C LEU A 64 -4.30 -20.60 -10.38
N VAL A 65 -3.08 -21.14 -10.30
CA VAL A 65 -1.90 -20.40 -9.83
C VAL A 65 -1.60 -19.23 -10.77
N LEU A 66 -1.60 -19.47 -12.08
CA LEU A 66 -1.37 -18.40 -13.08
C LEU A 66 -2.46 -17.32 -13.01
N ALA A 67 -3.73 -17.72 -12.89
CA ALA A 67 -4.83 -16.77 -12.73
C ALA A 67 -4.68 -15.95 -11.45
N ARG A 68 -4.24 -16.57 -10.34
CA ARG A 68 -3.98 -15.87 -9.09
C ARG A 68 -2.86 -14.84 -9.23
N VAL A 69 -1.70 -15.26 -9.73
CA VAL A 69 -0.55 -14.36 -9.92
C VAL A 69 -0.89 -13.24 -10.90
N GLY A 70 -1.59 -13.53 -12.00
CA GLY A 70 -2.00 -12.53 -12.98
C GLY A 70 -2.97 -11.49 -12.42
N LEU A 71 -3.95 -11.92 -11.63
CA LEU A 71 -4.90 -11.00 -10.99
C LEU A 71 -4.25 -10.23 -9.82
N GLU A 72 -3.31 -10.84 -9.10
CA GLU A 72 -2.51 -10.14 -8.09
C GLU A 72 -1.65 -9.04 -8.73
N ALA A 73 -1.00 -9.32 -9.86
CA ALA A 73 -0.22 -8.32 -10.60
C ALA A 73 -1.09 -7.18 -11.16
N LEU A 74 -2.27 -7.51 -11.70
CA LEU A 74 -3.23 -6.50 -12.17
C LEU A 74 -3.71 -5.62 -11.01
N LEU A 75 -4.08 -6.23 -9.88
CA LEU A 75 -4.54 -5.52 -8.69
C LEU A 75 -3.44 -4.64 -8.09
N ALA A 76 -2.20 -5.12 -8.05
CA ALA A 76 -1.04 -4.35 -7.60
C ALA A 76 -0.84 -3.09 -8.47
N THR A 77 -0.94 -3.24 -9.79
CA THR A 77 -0.79 -2.12 -10.74
C THR A 77 -1.87 -1.05 -10.53
N ILE A 78 -3.12 -1.46 -10.32
CA ILE A 78 -4.24 -0.54 -10.06
C ILE A 78 -4.05 0.17 -8.71
N ARG A 79 -3.68 -0.56 -7.65
CA ARG A 79 -3.41 0.04 -6.32
C ARG A 79 -2.27 1.06 -6.37
N THR A 80 -1.22 0.81 -7.15
CA THR A 80 -0.14 1.79 -7.35
C THR A 80 -0.64 3.08 -8.02
N ALA A 81 -1.55 2.97 -8.98
CA ALA A 81 -2.17 4.13 -9.63
C ALA A 81 -3.05 4.95 -8.67
N GLU A 82 -3.81 4.27 -7.79
CA GLU A 82 -4.62 4.93 -6.77
C GLU A 82 -3.76 5.69 -5.74
N ASN A 83 -2.66 5.09 -5.26
CA ASN A 83 -1.77 5.69 -4.26
C ASN A 83 -1.10 7.00 -4.76
N THR A 84 -0.82 7.11 -6.06
CA THR A 84 -0.22 8.32 -6.64
C THR A 84 -1.17 9.53 -6.56
N THR A 85 -2.50 9.29 -6.62
CA THR A 85 -3.52 10.33 -6.51
C THR A 85 -3.57 10.92 -5.10
N GLU A 86 -3.34 10.10 -4.07
CA GLU A 86 -3.35 10.51 -2.67
C GLU A 86 -2.16 11.41 -2.31
N ILE A 87 -0.95 11.08 -2.81
CA ILE A 87 0.24 11.91 -2.62
C ILE A 87 0.06 13.31 -3.24
N VAL A 88 -0.53 13.39 -4.44
CA VAL A 88 -0.83 14.68 -5.10
C VAL A 88 -1.93 15.45 -4.36
N ALA A 89 -2.91 14.76 -3.77
CA ALA A 89 -3.93 15.38 -2.92
C ALA A 89 -3.34 15.94 -1.62
N MET A 90 -2.45 15.20 -0.95
CA MET A 90 -1.71 15.68 0.22
C MET A 90 -0.77 16.83 -0.14
N MET A 91 -0.10 16.77 -1.30
CA MET A 91 0.77 17.85 -1.79
C MET A 91 -0.04 19.12 -2.12
N ARG A 92 -1.28 18.98 -2.61
CA ARG A 92 -2.22 20.10 -2.79
C ARG A 92 -2.77 20.64 -1.47
N GLN A 93 -2.94 19.82 -0.44
CA GLN A 93 -3.30 20.27 0.92
C GLN A 93 -2.12 20.95 1.63
N GLY A 94 -0.87 20.57 1.32
CA GLY A 94 0.34 21.31 1.71
C GLY A 94 0.56 22.61 0.93
N ALA A 95 -0.10 22.76 -0.23
CA ALA A 95 -0.16 23.98 -1.03
C ALA A 95 -1.42 24.78 -0.73
N GLN A 96 -1.72 24.99 0.56
CA GLN A 96 -2.54 26.14 0.95
C GLN A 96 -1.69 27.39 0.59
N PRO A 97 -2.12 28.28 -0.32
CA PRO A 97 -1.53 29.61 -0.36
C PRO A 97 -1.67 30.17 1.05
N PRO A 98 -0.66 30.87 1.60
CA PRO A 98 -0.89 31.65 2.81
C PRO A 98 -2.13 32.47 2.50
N THR A 99 -3.20 32.26 3.26
CA THR A 99 -4.38 33.10 3.21
C THR A 99 -3.84 34.50 3.31
N ALA A 100 -3.78 35.22 2.19
CA ALA A 100 -3.46 36.63 2.18
C ALA A 100 -4.54 37.21 3.06
N GLY A 101 -4.14 37.55 4.28
CA GLY A 101 -5.03 37.84 5.38
C GLY A 101 -6.02 38.88 4.92
N ARG A 102 -7.22 38.43 4.61
CA ARG A 102 -8.37 39.31 4.55
C ARG A 102 -8.64 39.67 6.01
N GLY A 103 -8.26 40.88 6.38
CA GLY A 103 -8.71 41.50 7.62
C GLY A 103 -7.58 42.09 8.43
N PHE A 104 -7.26 43.35 8.13
CA PHE A 104 -6.93 44.29 9.19
C PHE A 104 -8.01 44.18 10.29
N GLY A 105 -7.56 43.90 11.51
CA GLY A 105 -8.21 44.21 12.77
C GLY A 105 -9.72 43.95 12.88
N SER A 106 -10.08 42.78 13.41
CA SER A 106 -11.23 42.71 14.32
C SER A 106 -10.75 42.17 15.65
N ALA A 107 -10.47 43.10 16.57
CA ALA A 107 -10.27 42.83 17.97
C ALA A 107 -11.52 42.11 18.51
N GLY A 108 -11.42 40.79 18.67
CA GLY A 108 -12.40 40.04 19.44
C GLY A 108 -12.20 40.34 20.94
N PRO A 109 -13.27 40.41 21.76
CA PRO A 109 -13.13 40.63 23.20
C PRO A 109 -12.44 39.42 23.84
N THR A 110 -11.30 39.62 24.48
CA THR A 110 -10.65 38.57 25.28
C THR A 110 -11.47 38.29 26.54
N PRO A 111 -11.79 37.03 26.87
CA PRO A 111 -12.44 36.71 28.14
C PRO A 111 -11.47 36.91 29.32
N PRO A 112 -11.92 37.44 30.47
CA PRO A 112 -11.07 37.62 31.64
C PRO A 112 -10.92 36.27 32.36
N TYR A 113 -9.70 35.75 32.43
CA TYR A 113 -9.37 34.60 33.29
C TYR A 113 -9.08 35.09 34.71
N PRO A 114 -9.77 34.59 35.76
CA PRO A 114 -9.37 34.81 37.13
C PRO A 114 -8.36 33.73 37.54
N GLY A 115 -7.19 34.15 38.03
CA GLY A 115 -6.26 33.26 38.73
C GLY A 115 -4.92 33.06 38.03
N GLN A 116 -4.05 34.07 38.07
CA GLN A 116 -2.60 33.85 38.03
C GLN A 116 -2.08 34.00 39.46
N ALA A 117 -1.70 32.88 40.08
CA ALA A 117 -0.93 32.87 41.30
C ALA A 117 0.55 33.23 40.96
N PRO A 118 1.22 34.11 41.70
CA PRO A 118 2.58 34.51 41.37
C PRO A 118 3.59 33.44 41.77
N GLY A 119 4.43 32.95 40.84
CA GLY A 119 5.68 32.29 41.23
C GLY A 119 6.23 31.10 40.42
N ALA A 120 5.97 30.94 39.12
CA ALA A 120 6.66 29.90 38.34
C ALA A 120 7.70 30.51 37.37
N PRO A 121 8.99 30.13 37.45
CA PRO A 121 10.03 30.68 36.57
C PRO A 121 9.95 30.11 35.16
N THR A 122 10.11 31.00 34.18
CA THR A 122 10.13 30.74 32.73
C THR A 122 11.37 29.95 32.33
N GLY A 123 11.19 28.65 32.04
CA GLY A 123 12.21 27.84 31.37
C GLY A 123 12.31 28.21 29.89
N THR A 124 13.47 28.72 29.46
CA THR A 124 13.80 28.94 28.06
C THR A 124 14.42 27.65 27.50
N TYR A 125 13.78 27.03 26.50
CA TYR A 125 14.42 25.99 25.71
C TYR A 125 15.13 26.66 24.52
N PRO A 126 16.44 26.45 24.31
CA PRO A 126 17.11 26.95 23.11
C PRO A 126 16.86 26.01 21.93
N THR A 127 16.53 26.58 20.79
CA THR A 127 16.49 25.90 19.50
C THR A 127 17.92 25.71 18.98
N GLN A 128 18.32 24.49 18.63
CA GLN A 128 19.60 24.24 17.95
C GLN A 128 19.41 24.11 16.43
N PRO A 129 20.24 24.76 15.59
CA PRO A 129 20.30 24.54 14.16
C PRO A 129 21.52 23.66 13.78
N TRP A 130 21.22 22.50 13.17
CA TRP A 130 22.02 21.57 12.36
C TRP A 130 23.57 21.58 12.36
N GLY A 131 24.15 20.43 12.76
CA GLY A 131 25.06 19.64 11.93
C GLY A 131 26.57 19.90 12.02
N THR A 132 27.30 19.00 12.69
CA THR A 132 28.55 18.35 12.21
C THR A 132 28.92 17.25 13.21
N GLY A 133 29.27 16.08 12.69
CA GLY A 133 29.52 14.90 13.52
C GLY A 133 30.81 15.03 14.31
N GLU A 134 30.77 14.62 15.56
CA GLU A 134 31.96 14.20 16.31
C GLU A 134 31.54 13.11 17.30
N HIS A 135 32.35 12.06 17.31
CA HIS A 135 32.18 10.83 18.06
C HIS A 135 32.12 11.08 19.56
N ASP A 136 31.16 10.40 20.19
CA ASP A 136 31.19 9.79 21.52
C ASP A 136 32.29 10.25 22.50
N ALA A 137 31.85 11.09 23.43
CA ALA A 137 31.78 10.77 24.86
C ALA A 137 32.89 9.90 25.47
N GLY A 138 33.64 10.51 26.39
CA GLY A 138 33.76 9.98 27.75
C GLY A 138 34.85 8.93 27.98
N GLY A 139 35.98 9.38 28.52
CA GLY A 139 37.00 8.49 29.05
C GLY A 139 37.99 9.24 29.93
N SER A 140 37.59 9.54 31.16
CA SER A 140 38.50 9.97 32.22
C SER A 140 39.54 8.88 32.51
N SER A 141 40.83 9.16 32.40
CA SER A 141 41.84 8.70 33.37
C SER A 141 43.24 9.21 33.04
N SER A 142 43.98 9.45 34.12
CA SER A 142 45.43 9.37 34.21
C SER A 142 46.24 10.57 33.69
N TRP A 143 46.34 11.58 34.56
CA TRP A 143 47.55 12.39 34.70
C TRP A 143 48.78 11.48 34.82
N GLY A 144 49.66 11.56 33.82
CA GLY A 144 50.99 10.98 33.81
C GLY A 144 51.97 12.01 33.24
N ASP A 145 52.57 12.79 34.12
CA ASP A 145 53.83 13.53 33.91
C ASP A 145 55.00 12.52 33.78
N PRO A 146 56.25 12.91 33.47
CA PRO A 146 56.77 14.08 32.73
C PRO A 146 57.96 13.70 31.83
N HIS A 147 58.02 14.12 30.56
CA HIS A 147 59.34 14.23 29.86
C HIS A 147 59.34 15.37 28.84
N ARG A 148 60.05 16.45 29.19
CA ARG A 148 60.81 17.28 28.25
C ARG A 148 62.30 16.98 28.50
N PRO A 149 63.16 17.31 27.53
CA PRO A 149 63.99 16.41 26.70
C PRO A 149 64.76 15.29 27.43
#